data_AF-A0A8S3I1R5-F1
#
_entry.id   AF-A0A8S3I1R5-F1
#
_cell.length_a   1.000
_cell.length_b   1.000
_cell.length_c   1.000
_cell.angle_alpha   90.00
_cell.angle_beta   90.00
_cell.angle_gamma   90.00
#
_symmetry.space_group_name_H-M   'P 1'
#
loop_
_entity.id
_entity.type
_entity.pdbx_description
1 polymer ?
#
loop_
_entity_poly.entity_id
_entity_poly.type
_entity_poly.pdbx_seq_one_letter_code
_entity_poly.pdbx_strand_id
1 'polypeptide(L)'
;MRCTASTKIKLLFLSLLLILIWKTSIFYCENQRPIHENVASIIIETSLSSTLLYSTTRSSLSSSSLSSPSTSNPAYVLPSKISKFKIIHAAVVLSLSKQTSHIAEFHLLYESWRFLQIFAPLSEQVIVDLLVFCEMPSCYQLPLTCIPISYDHKLNSIPRCFYEKLEPRIVWNWKDYLYMTSIAFMLTPQYQRATQNYQWILRVDQDAVLSPALLMGLARKHPVKLLNMQFGGIGHGTEFTNNR
;
A
#
# COMPACT_ATOMS: atom_id res chain seq x y z
N MET A 1 37.53 -32.08 -2.00
CA MET A 1 36.71 -31.10 -2.73
C MET A 1 35.25 -31.53 -2.64
N ARG A 2 34.39 -30.78 -1.93
CA ARG A 2 32.95 -31.04 -1.83
C ARG A 2 32.19 -29.89 -2.47
N CYS A 3 31.44 -30.17 -3.54
CA CYS A 3 30.61 -29.21 -4.26
C CYS A 3 29.30 -28.95 -3.51
N THR A 4 29.09 -27.70 -3.10
CA THR A 4 27.83 -27.20 -2.54
C THR A 4 27.01 -26.56 -3.66
N ALA A 5 26.06 -27.31 -4.23
CA ALA A 5 25.10 -26.81 -5.22
C ALA A 5 23.70 -27.36 -4.91
N SER A 6 23.02 -26.86 -3.88
CA SER A 6 21.62 -27.26 -3.61
C SER A 6 20.84 -26.25 -2.77
N THR A 7 20.81 -25.00 -3.21
CA THR A 7 19.93 -23.96 -2.60
C THR A 7 19.31 -23.01 -3.61
N LYS A 8 19.96 -22.75 -4.77
CA LYS A 8 19.41 -21.85 -5.79
C LYS A 8 18.21 -22.42 -6.56
N ILE A 9 18.11 -23.74 -6.70
CA ILE A 9 17.00 -24.38 -7.44
C ILE A 9 15.66 -24.29 -6.66
N LYS A 10 15.71 -24.34 -5.32
CA LYS A 10 14.50 -24.25 -4.48
C LYS A 10 13.82 -22.88 -4.57
N LEU A 11 14.59 -21.79 -4.75
CA LEU A 11 14.04 -20.44 -4.85
C LEU A 11 13.34 -20.20 -6.20
N LEU A 12 13.90 -20.73 -7.29
CA LEU A 12 13.30 -20.64 -8.63
C LEU A 12 11.99 -21.42 -8.73
N PHE A 13 11.92 -22.60 -8.11
CA PHE A 13 10.68 -23.39 -8.05
C PHE A 13 9.58 -22.69 -7.25
N LEU A 14 9.90 -22.04 -6.13
CA LEU A 14 8.89 -21.30 -5.36
C LEU A 14 8.33 -20.10 -6.14
N SER A 15 9.18 -19.37 -6.85
CA SER A 15 8.77 -18.24 -7.69
C SER A 15 7.87 -18.69 -8.85
N LEU A 16 8.22 -19.76 -9.56
CA LEU A 16 7.40 -20.32 -10.64
C LEU A 16 6.06 -20.87 -10.13
N LEU A 17 6.06 -21.50 -8.95
CA LEU A 17 4.83 -22.01 -8.34
C LEU A 17 3.88 -20.87 -7.94
N LEU A 18 4.39 -19.77 -7.38
CA LEU A 18 3.59 -18.59 -7.06
C LEU A 18 3.00 -17.94 -8.32
N ILE A 19 3.76 -17.85 -9.42
CA ILE A 19 3.27 -17.32 -10.70
C ILE A 19 2.18 -18.23 -11.30
N LEU A 20 2.34 -19.55 -11.20
CA LEU A 20 1.36 -20.52 -11.70
C LEU A 20 0.06 -20.51 -10.89
N ILE A 21 0.14 -20.49 -9.55
CA ILE A 21 -1.03 -20.36 -8.68
C ILE A 21 -1.77 -19.04 -8.98
N TRP A 22 -1.02 -17.96 -9.21
CA TRP A 22 -1.60 -16.67 -9.55
C TRP A 22 -2.33 -16.69 -10.90
N LYS A 23 -1.75 -17.30 -11.93
CA LYS A 23 -2.41 -17.46 -13.24
C LYS A 23 -3.66 -18.34 -13.19
N THR A 24 -3.65 -19.42 -12.42
CA THR A 24 -4.83 -20.30 -12.31
C THR A 24 -5.99 -19.65 -11.57
N SER A 25 -5.72 -18.78 -10.60
CA SER A 25 -6.77 -18.03 -9.89
C SER A 25 -7.40 -16.92 -10.75
N ILE A 26 -6.66 -16.34 -11.69
CA ILE A 26 -7.18 -15.34 -12.64
C ILE A 26 -8.09 -16.00 -13.69
N PHE A 27 -7.73 -17.18 -14.19
CA PHE A 27 -8.54 -17.87 -15.21
C PHE A 27 -9.87 -18.43 -14.68
N TYR A 28 -10.03 -18.60 -13.38
CA TYR A 28 -11.29 -19.12 -12.81
C TYR A 28 -12.41 -18.06 -12.72
N CYS A 29 -12.10 -16.77 -12.93
CA CYS A 29 -13.11 -15.69 -12.89
C CYS A 29 -13.66 -15.29 -14.27
N GLU A 30 -13.14 -15.81 -15.38
CA GLU A 30 -13.44 -15.31 -16.72
C GLU A 30 -14.40 -16.21 -17.54
N ASN A 31 -15.29 -16.97 -16.87
CA ASN A 31 -16.28 -17.78 -17.60
C ASN A 31 -17.65 -17.91 -16.92
N GLN A 32 -18.27 -16.79 -16.55
CA GLN A 32 -19.72 -16.73 -16.33
C GLN A 32 -20.35 -15.58 -17.11
N ARG A 33 -20.97 -15.90 -18.25
CA ARG A 33 -21.98 -15.03 -18.90
C ARG A 33 -23.28 -15.09 -18.08
N PRO A 34 -24.08 -14.02 -18.03
CA PRO A 34 -25.28 -13.98 -17.22
C PRO A 34 -26.42 -14.73 -17.92
N ILE A 35 -26.95 -15.75 -17.25
CA ILE A 35 -28.30 -16.26 -17.51
C ILE A 35 -29.23 -15.50 -16.58
N HIS A 36 -30.25 -14.88 -17.16
CA HIS A 36 -31.41 -14.34 -16.47
C HIS A 36 -32.04 -15.43 -15.60
N GLU A 37 -32.18 -15.23 -14.28
CA GLU A 37 -33.32 -15.75 -13.52
C GLU A 37 -33.44 -15.14 -12.12
N ASN A 38 -34.69 -15.03 -11.69
CA ASN A 38 -35.16 -14.46 -10.45
C ASN A 38 -35.07 -15.46 -9.28
N VAL A 39 -34.98 -14.89 -8.06
CA VAL A 39 -35.36 -15.48 -6.76
C VAL A 39 -34.52 -16.66 -6.22
N ALA A 40 -33.77 -16.41 -5.14
CA ALA A 40 -34.01 -17.01 -3.81
C ALA A 40 -32.80 -16.76 -2.90
N SER A 41 -33.05 -16.15 -1.75
CA SER A 41 -32.10 -16.02 -0.65
C SER A 41 -31.69 -17.40 -0.13
N ILE A 42 -30.39 -17.68 -0.10
CA ILE A 42 -29.80 -18.81 0.62
C ILE A 42 -28.76 -18.25 1.58
N ILE A 43 -29.03 -18.42 2.87
CA ILE A 43 -28.09 -18.21 3.97
C ILE A 43 -27.16 -19.43 3.97
N ILE A 44 -25.85 -19.20 3.87
CA ILE A 44 -24.83 -20.22 4.19
C ILE A 44 -23.96 -19.65 5.30
N GLU A 45 -24.20 -20.15 6.51
CA GLU A 45 -23.19 -20.19 7.56
C GLU A 45 -22.14 -21.24 7.17
N THR A 46 -20.88 -20.82 7.08
CA THR A 46 -19.75 -21.74 7.22
C THR A 46 -18.72 -21.13 8.14
N SER A 47 -18.73 -21.62 9.38
CA SER A 47 -17.64 -21.55 10.32
C SER A 47 -16.51 -22.46 9.84
N LEU A 48 -15.31 -21.92 9.68
CA LEU A 48 -14.09 -22.72 9.53
C LEU A 48 -12.99 -22.11 10.41
N SER A 49 -12.96 -22.59 11.65
CA SER A 49 -11.78 -22.58 12.51
C SER A 49 -10.62 -23.24 11.78
N SER A 50 -9.51 -22.52 11.63
CA SER A 50 -8.22 -23.10 11.23
C SER A 50 -7.20 -22.80 12.32
N THR A 51 -7.11 -23.73 13.27
CA THR A 51 -6.09 -23.78 14.32
C THR A 51 -4.79 -24.31 13.70
N LEU A 52 -3.86 -23.42 13.35
CA LEU A 52 -2.50 -23.81 12.97
C LEU A 52 -1.61 -23.90 14.21
N LEU A 53 -1.43 -25.13 14.71
CA LEU A 53 -0.42 -25.48 15.70
C LEU A 53 0.96 -25.50 15.04
N TYR A 54 1.77 -24.47 15.26
CA TYR A 54 3.20 -24.50 14.95
C TYR A 54 3.95 -25.17 16.12
N SER A 55 4.41 -26.40 15.89
CA SER A 55 5.34 -27.11 16.76
C SER A 55 6.77 -26.67 16.42
N THR A 56 7.35 -25.80 17.25
CA THR A 56 8.75 -25.36 17.12
C THR A 56 9.64 -26.23 17.98
N THR A 57 10.42 -27.11 17.33
CA THR A 57 11.45 -27.94 17.97
C THR A 57 12.63 -27.07 18.38
N ARG A 58 12.84 -26.91 19.70
CA ARG A 58 13.93 -26.17 20.31
C ARG A 58 15.21 -27.03 20.27
N SER A 59 16.18 -26.67 19.44
CA SER A 59 17.52 -27.26 19.47
C SER A 59 18.40 -26.46 20.42
N SER A 60 18.72 -27.06 21.56
CA SER A 60 19.70 -26.57 22.53
C SER A 60 21.12 -26.74 21.98
N LEU A 61 21.85 -25.65 21.76
CA LEU A 61 23.30 -25.67 21.64
C LEU A 61 23.95 -25.05 22.88
N SER A 62 24.91 -25.82 23.37
CA SER A 62 25.73 -25.68 24.58
C SER A 62 26.58 -24.42 24.61
N SER A 63 26.57 -23.78 25.77
CA SER A 63 27.40 -22.65 26.19
C SER A 63 28.84 -23.09 26.53
N SER A 64 29.83 -22.53 25.84
CA SER A 64 31.23 -22.52 26.27
C SER A 64 31.61 -21.11 26.72
N SER A 65 31.84 -20.96 28.03
CA SER A 65 32.27 -19.74 28.70
C SER A 65 33.78 -19.51 28.54
N LEU A 66 34.18 -18.42 27.90
CA LEU A 66 35.54 -17.90 27.94
C LEU A 66 35.53 -16.50 28.58
N SER A 67 36.15 -16.40 29.75
CA SER A 67 36.37 -15.18 30.52
C SER A 67 37.32 -14.24 29.78
N SER A 68 36.90 -12.99 29.59
CA SER A 68 37.69 -11.92 29.00
C SER A 68 37.81 -10.73 29.96
N PRO A 69 38.92 -9.98 29.91
CA PRO A 69 39.37 -9.10 30.98
C PRO A 69 38.62 -7.77 31.04
N SER A 70 38.36 -7.34 32.28
CA SER A 70 37.72 -6.08 32.66
C SER A 70 38.58 -4.87 32.27
N THR A 71 38.23 -4.25 31.15
CA THR A 71 38.76 -2.93 30.76
C THR A 71 37.70 -1.89 31.08
N SER A 72 37.95 -1.07 32.11
CA SER A 72 37.07 0.02 32.55
C SER A 72 37.05 1.12 31.50
N ASN A 73 36.10 1.03 30.57
CA ASN A 73 35.91 2.07 29.56
C ASN A 73 35.29 3.33 30.20
N PRO A 74 35.78 4.53 29.84
CA PRO A 74 35.21 5.79 30.30
C PRO A 74 33.75 5.86 29.86
N ALA A 75 32.87 6.23 30.80
CA ALA A 75 31.45 6.40 30.56
C ALA A 75 31.24 7.48 29.49
N TYR A 76 30.99 7.05 28.25
CA TYR A 76 30.54 7.93 27.18
C TYR A 76 29.13 8.41 27.52
N VAL A 77 29.05 9.61 28.09
CA VAL A 77 27.79 10.34 28.28
C VAL A 77 27.31 10.76 26.90
N LEU A 78 26.44 9.94 26.29
CA LEU A 78 25.79 10.27 25.01
C LEU A 78 24.89 11.50 25.24
N PRO A 79 25.11 12.64 24.56
CA PRO A 79 24.28 13.82 24.74
C PRO A 79 22.85 13.55 24.24
N SER A 80 21.96 13.26 25.18
CA SER A 80 20.54 12.95 24.95
C SER A 80 19.72 14.21 24.68
N LYS A 81 20.06 14.98 23.64
CA LYS A 81 19.11 15.93 23.04
C LYS A 81 18.31 15.18 21.98
N ILE A 82 17.30 14.43 22.44
CA ILE A 82 16.29 13.84 21.57
C ILE A 82 15.52 15.01 20.95
N SER A 83 15.94 15.46 19.77
CA SER A 83 15.15 16.41 19.00
C SER A 83 13.81 15.76 18.72
N LYS A 84 12.70 16.39 19.13
CA LYS A 84 11.35 15.90 18.86
C LYS A 84 11.20 15.69 17.35
N PHE A 85 11.29 14.44 16.90
CA PHE A 85 11.20 14.12 15.47
C PHE A 85 9.80 14.48 15.00
N LYS A 86 9.73 15.30 13.94
CA LYS A 86 8.46 15.65 13.31
C LYS A 86 7.98 14.44 12.51
N ILE A 87 6.82 13.90 12.86
CA ILE A 87 6.17 12.83 12.10
C ILE A 87 5.81 13.35 10.70
N ILE A 88 6.08 12.53 9.68
CA ILE A 88 5.79 12.81 8.28
C ILE A 88 4.51 12.06 7.91
N HIS A 89 3.50 12.80 7.44
CA HIS A 89 2.29 12.23 6.87
C HIS A 89 2.39 12.24 5.34
N ALA A 90 2.25 11.06 4.75
CA ALA A 90 2.22 10.83 3.33
C ALA A 90 0.89 10.17 2.93
N ALA A 91 0.43 10.50 1.74
CA ALA A 91 -0.75 9.94 1.11
C ALA A 91 -0.31 9.13 -0.11
N VAL A 92 -0.72 7.86 -0.18
CA VAL A 92 -0.70 7.09 -1.43
C VAL A 92 -2.09 7.21 -2.04
N VAL A 93 -2.19 7.80 -3.22
CA VAL A 93 -3.45 8.09 -3.91
C VAL A 93 -3.57 7.26 -5.18
N LEU A 94 -4.74 6.69 -5.42
CA LEU A 94 -5.03 5.99 -6.67
C LEU A 94 -6.49 6.20 -7.11
N SER A 95 -6.73 5.97 -8.39
CA SER A 95 -8.08 5.75 -8.92
C SER A 95 -8.32 4.27 -9.11
N LEU A 96 -9.49 3.76 -8.71
CA LEU A 96 -9.87 2.36 -8.87
C LEU A 96 -11.06 2.24 -9.82
N SER A 97 -10.85 1.65 -10.99
CA SER A 97 -11.92 1.43 -11.98
C SER A 97 -12.85 0.28 -11.60
N LYS A 98 -14.01 0.21 -12.26
CA LYS A 98 -15.02 -0.87 -12.15
C LYS A 98 -14.59 -2.25 -12.66
N GLN A 99 -13.41 -2.39 -13.26
CA GLN A 99 -12.93 -3.66 -13.82
C GLN A 99 -12.47 -4.62 -12.72
N THR A 100 -12.85 -5.89 -12.81
CA THR A 100 -12.52 -6.92 -11.80
C THR A 100 -11.01 -7.18 -11.70
N SER A 101 -10.29 -7.12 -12.83
CA SER A 101 -8.82 -7.20 -12.86
C SER A 101 -8.18 -6.13 -11.99
N HIS A 102 -8.63 -4.87 -12.13
CA HIS A 102 -8.12 -3.74 -11.37
C HIS A 102 -8.41 -3.86 -9.87
N ILE A 103 -9.52 -4.49 -9.49
CA ILE A 103 -9.84 -4.77 -8.08
C ILE A 103 -8.88 -5.83 -7.51
N ALA A 104 -8.59 -6.88 -8.28
CA ALA A 104 -7.63 -7.91 -7.87
C ALA A 104 -6.21 -7.33 -7.72
N GLU A 105 -5.78 -6.48 -8.66
CA GLU A 105 -4.52 -5.73 -8.60
C GLU A 105 -4.47 -4.82 -7.37
N PHE A 106 -5.55 -4.09 -7.09
CA PHE A 106 -5.65 -3.24 -5.92
C PHE A 106 -5.46 -4.02 -4.61
N HIS A 107 -5.91 -5.27 -4.50
CA HIS A 107 -5.66 -6.08 -3.31
C HIS A 107 -4.16 -6.34 -3.09
N LEU A 108 -3.37 -6.48 -4.15
CA LEU A 108 -1.91 -6.59 -4.04
C LEU A 108 -1.29 -5.28 -3.54
N LEU A 109 -1.74 -4.14 -4.09
CA LEU A 109 -1.33 -2.82 -3.61
C LEU A 109 -1.67 -2.64 -2.12
N TYR A 110 -2.90 -2.97 -1.73
CA TYR A 110 -3.39 -2.85 -0.35
C TYR A 110 -2.57 -3.70 0.63
N GLU A 111 -2.25 -4.94 0.30
CA GLU A 111 -1.42 -5.79 1.15
C GLU A 111 0.03 -5.26 1.25
N SER A 112 0.58 -4.72 0.16
CA SER A 112 1.89 -4.07 0.20
C SER A 112 1.89 -2.81 1.07
N TRP A 113 0.81 -2.03 1.04
CA TRP A 113 0.61 -0.88 1.92
C TRP A 113 0.49 -1.30 3.40
N ARG A 114 -0.26 -2.36 3.71
CA ARG A 114 -0.34 -2.91 5.07
C ARG A 114 1.02 -3.36 5.59
N PHE A 115 1.81 -4.00 4.73
CA PHE A 115 3.16 -4.42 5.07
C PHE A 115 4.07 -3.24 5.47
N LEU A 116 3.91 -2.07 4.83
CA LEU A 116 4.66 -0.87 5.23
C LEU A 116 4.37 -0.45 6.68
N GLN A 117 3.13 -0.62 7.15
CA GLN A 117 2.72 -0.13 8.47
C GLN A 117 3.40 -0.88 9.61
N ILE A 118 3.79 -2.13 9.37
CA ILE A 118 4.51 -2.96 10.34
C ILE A 118 6.04 -2.91 10.14
N PHE A 119 6.53 -2.12 9.19
CA PHE A 119 7.95 -2.01 8.88
C PHE A 119 8.67 -1.02 9.82
N ALA A 120 8.91 -1.48 11.05
CA ALA A 120 9.67 -0.74 12.06
C ALA A 120 11.16 -0.61 11.69
N PRO A 121 11.87 0.44 12.16
CA PRO A 121 11.38 1.56 12.98
C PRO A 121 10.86 2.74 12.15
N LEU A 122 10.81 2.62 10.83
CA LEU A 122 10.48 3.75 9.94
C LEU A 122 9.00 4.13 9.99
N SER A 123 8.12 3.16 10.27
CA SER A 123 6.68 3.39 10.47
C SER A 123 6.36 4.28 11.68
N GLU A 124 7.30 4.50 12.60
CA GLU A 124 7.13 5.43 13.72
C GLU A 124 7.39 6.90 13.32
N GLN A 125 8.14 7.12 12.25
CA GLN A 125 8.53 8.45 11.76
C GLN A 125 7.68 8.90 10.57
N VAL A 126 7.16 7.94 9.80
CA VAL A 126 6.42 8.18 8.57
C VAL A 126 5.11 7.41 8.61
N ILE A 127 4.01 8.14 8.51
CA ILE A 127 2.65 7.61 8.44
C ILE A 127 2.20 7.72 6.99
N VAL A 128 1.79 6.58 6.42
CA VAL A 128 1.35 6.50 5.03
C VAL A 128 -0.12 6.10 5.02
N ASP A 129 -1.00 7.03 4.70
CA ASP A 129 -2.42 6.75 4.47
C ASP A 129 -2.64 6.32 3.01
N LEU A 130 -3.63 5.46 2.78
CA LEU A 130 -4.05 5.02 1.46
C LEU A 130 -5.39 5.68 1.11
N LEU A 131 -5.45 6.42 0.01
CA LEU A 131 -6.63 7.14 -0.45
C LEU A 131 -7.09 6.59 -1.79
N VAL A 132 -8.27 5.98 -1.81
CA VAL A 132 -8.81 5.29 -2.99
C VAL A 132 -9.98 6.07 -3.58
N PHE A 133 -9.82 6.56 -4.80
CA PHE A 133 -10.89 7.20 -5.55
C PHE A 133 -11.52 6.19 -6.50
N CYS A 134 -12.63 5.57 -6.08
CA CYS A 134 -13.17 4.38 -6.73
C CYS A 134 -14.42 4.66 -7.57
N GLU A 135 -14.54 3.96 -8.70
CA GLU A 135 -15.77 3.88 -9.48
C GLU A 135 -16.75 2.90 -8.81
N MET A 136 -18.04 3.09 -9.02
CA MET A 136 -19.04 2.09 -8.63
C MET A 136 -19.08 0.96 -9.68
N PRO A 137 -19.18 -0.33 -9.27
CA PRO A 137 -19.39 -0.82 -7.90
C PRO A 137 -18.10 -1.16 -7.12
N SER A 138 -16.90 -0.89 -7.65
CA SER A 138 -15.62 -1.26 -7.01
C SER A 138 -15.46 -0.74 -5.59
N CYS A 139 -16.06 0.41 -5.26
CA CYS A 139 -16.05 0.93 -3.89
C CYS A 139 -16.61 -0.06 -2.85
N TYR A 140 -17.57 -0.92 -3.22
CA TYR A 140 -18.13 -1.94 -2.32
C TYR A 140 -17.25 -3.17 -2.18
N GLN A 141 -16.20 -3.29 -3.00
CA GLN A 141 -15.26 -4.41 -2.99
C GLN A 141 -13.95 -4.05 -2.27
N LEU A 142 -13.84 -2.85 -1.73
CA LEU A 142 -12.70 -2.45 -0.90
C LEU A 142 -12.70 -3.24 0.42
N PRO A 143 -11.51 -3.51 1.01
CA PRO A 143 -11.41 -4.08 2.35
C PRO A 143 -12.25 -3.30 3.37
N LEU A 144 -12.90 -4.01 4.29
CA LEU A 144 -13.78 -3.41 5.32
C LEU A 144 -13.08 -2.38 6.22
N THR A 145 -11.74 -2.42 6.27
CA THR A 145 -10.94 -1.41 7.00
C THR A 145 -10.88 -0.06 6.28
N CYS A 146 -11.20 -0.01 4.99
CA CYS A 146 -11.25 1.20 4.21
C CYS A 146 -12.55 1.94 4.53
N ILE A 147 -12.43 3.15 5.06
CA ILE A 147 -13.57 3.95 5.49
C ILE A 147 -13.82 5.14 4.56
N PRO A 148 -15.06 5.66 4.45
CA PRO A 148 -15.30 6.87 3.66
C PRO A 148 -14.43 8.04 4.13
N ILE A 149 -13.91 8.84 3.21
CA ILE A 149 -13.18 10.06 3.55
C ILE A 149 -14.13 11.03 4.29
N SER A 150 -13.68 11.50 5.46
CA SER A 150 -14.27 12.68 6.10
C SER A 150 -13.40 13.89 5.77
N TYR A 151 -14.00 14.93 5.20
CA TYR A 151 -13.28 16.14 4.81
C TYR A 151 -12.77 16.98 5.98
N ASP A 152 -13.27 16.72 7.19
CA ASP A 152 -12.78 17.30 8.44
C ASP A 152 -11.70 16.42 9.11
N HIS A 153 -11.13 15.47 8.36
CA HIS A 153 -10.10 14.58 8.86
C HIS A 153 -8.84 15.34 9.30
N LYS A 154 -8.58 15.27 10.61
CA LYS A 154 -7.28 15.60 11.18
C LYS A 154 -6.35 14.41 11.00
N LEU A 155 -5.15 14.68 10.50
CA LEU A 155 -4.10 13.68 10.38
C LEU A 155 -3.91 12.93 11.71
N ASN A 156 -3.98 11.60 11.65
CA ASN A 156 -3.87 10.73 12.81
C ASN A 156 -2.46 10.10 12.87
N SER A 157 -2.00 9.74 14.06
CA SER A 157 -0.79 8.96 14.25
C SER A 157 -0.90 7.49 13.78
N ILE A 158 -2.11 7.06 13.39
CA ILE A 158 -2.41 5.70 12.95
C ILE A 158 -2.72 5.73 11.44
N PRO A 159 -2.01 4.93 10.62
CA PRO A 159 -2.25 4.85 9.19
C PRO A 159 -3.64 4.28 8.90
N ARG A 160 -4.33 4.84 7.90
CA ARG A 160 -5.69 4.46 7.52
C ARG A 160 -5.84 4.30 6.02
N CYS A 161 -6.75 3.42 5.65
CA CYS A 161 -7.28 3.35 4.29
C CYS A 161 -8.57 4.17 4.25
N PHE A 162 -8.66 5.11 3.32
CA PHE A 162 -9.85 5.87 3.04
C PHE A 162 -10.30 5.69 1.60
N TYR A 163 -11.58 5.91 1.34
CA TYR A 163 -12.09 5.94 -0.01
C TYR A 163 -13.08 7.08 -0.27
N GLU A 164 -13.13 7.52 -1.51
CA GLU A 164 -14.12 8.44 -2.05
C GLU A 164 -14.72 7.87 -3.33
N LYS A 165 -16.04 7.99 -3.46
CA LYS A 165 -16.74 7.56 -4.67
C LYS A 165 -16.52 8.59 -5.77
N LEU A 166 -16.06 8.16 -6.93
CA LEU A 166 -15.94 9.02 -8.10
C LEU A 166 -17.32 9.30 -8.69
N GLU A 167 -17.58 10.59 -8.97
CA GLU A 167 -18.81 10.98 -9.65
C GLU A 167 -18.83 10.37 -11.07
N PRO A 168 -19.94 9.74 -11.49
CA PRO A 168 -20.06 9.17 -12.84
C PRO A 168 -19.76 10.16 -13.96
N ARG A 169 -20.03 11.45 -13.73
CA ARG A 169 -19.76 12.53 -14.69
C ARG A 169 -18.27 12.67 -15.00
N ILE A 170 -17.39 12.51 -14.01
CA ILE A 170 -15.93 12.57 -14.23
C ILE A 170 -15.54 11.40 -15.13
N VAL A 171 -15.95 10.18 -14.77
CA VAL A 171 -15.65 8.98 -15.55
C VAL A 171 -16.15 9.13 -17.00
N TRP A 172 -17.36 9.65 -17.17
CA TRP A 172 -17.95 9.88 -18.49
C TRP A 172 -17.19 10.92 -19.33
N ASN A 173 -16.79 12.04 -18.73
CA ASN A 173 -16.07 13.11 -19.45
C ASN A 173 -14.72 12.64 -20.01
N TRP A 174 -14.12 11.63 -19.38
CA TRP A 174 -12.80 11.11 -19.74
C TRP A 174 -12.84 9.73 -20.38
N LYS A 175 -14.03 9.19 -20.69
CA LYS A 175 -14.22 7.84 -21.22
C LYS A 175 -13.51 7.59 -22.56
N ASP A 176 -13.38 8.64 -23.38
CA ASP A 176 -12.79 8.57 -24.72
C ASP A 176 -11.26 8.72 -24.68
N TYR A 177 -10.70 9.03 -23.52
CA TYR A 177 -9.28 9.19 -23.31
C TYR A 177 -8.73 8.02 -22.51
N LEU A 178 -8.02 7.13 -23.21
CA LEU A 178 -7.32 6.03 -22.57
C LEU A 178 -6.44 6.55 -21.43
N TYR A 179 -6.60 5.94 -20.26
CA TYR A 179 -5.85 6.22 -19.04
C TYR A 179 -6.09 7.59 -18.38
N MET A 180 -6.88 8.51 -18.95
CA MET A 180 -7.06 9.84 -18.34
C MET A 180 -7.88 9.81 -17.06
N THR A 181 -8.78 8.85 -16.87
CA THR A 181 -9.52 8.71 -15.60
C THR A 181 -8.58 8.56 -14.39
N SER A 182 -7.45 7.88 -14.60
CA SER A 182 -6.39 7.67 -13.60
C SER A 182 -5.61 8.93 -13.22
N ILE A 183 -5.87 10.07 -13.88
CA ILE A 183 -5.26 11.38 -13.62
C ILE A 183 -6.35 12.42 -13.31
N ALA A 184 -7.45 12.39 -14.05
CA ALA A 184 -8.54 13.36 -13.98
C ALA A 184 -9.17 13.49 -12.58
N PHE A 185 -9.17 12.41 -11.78
CA PHE A 185 -9.67 12.49 -10.41
C PHE A 185 -8.89 13.49 -9.55
N MET A 186 -7.62 13.76 -9.88
CA MET A 186 -6.80 14.74 -9.15
C MET A 186 -7.25 16.18 -9.38
N LEU A 187 -8.04 16.43 -10.42
CA LEU A 187 -8.61 17.74 -10.71
C LEU A 187 -9.89 18.01 -9.91
N THR A 188 -10.36 17.02 -9.13
CA THR A 188 -11.63 17.12 -8.41
C THR A 188 -11.48 17.90 -7.10
N PRO A 189 -12.51 18.66 -6.68
CA PRO A 189 -12.53 19.29 -5.37
C PRO A 189 -12.40 18.30 -4.21
N GLN A 190 -12.89 17.07 -4.40
CA GLN A 190 -12.79 15.98 -3.45
C GLN A 190 -11.33 15.60 -3.21
N TYR A 191 -10.55 15.40 -4.28
CA TYR A 191 -9.12 15.12 -4.18
C TYR A 191 -8.36 16.25 -3.50
N GLN A 192 -8.60 17.51 -3.90
CA GLN A 192 -7.91 18.67 -3.33
C GLN A 192 -8.15 18.77 -1.83
N ARG A 193 -9.40 18.63 -1.37
CA ARG A 193 -9.74 18.64 0.06
C ARG A 193 -9.16 17.45 0.81
N ALA A 194 -9.19 16.26 0.22
CA ALA A 194 -8.66 15.06 0.85
C ALA A 194 -7.13 15.13 1.06
N THR A 195 -6.42 15.80 0.17
CA THR A 195 -4.94 15.79 0.15
C THR A 195 -4.29 17.02 0.79
N GLN A 196 -5.03 18.10 1.05
CA GLN A 196 -4.51 19.40 1.51
C GLN A 196 -3.63 19.35 2.78
N ASN A 197 -3.86 18.38 3.67
CA ASN A 197 -3.16 18.29 4.95
C ASN A 197 -1.88 17.44 4.89
N TYR A 198 -1.66 16.66 3.82
CA TYR A 198 -0.50 15.78 3.73
C TYR A 198 0.75 16.53 3.32
N GLN A 199 1.90 16.15 3.89
CA GLN A 199 3.19 16.70 3.47
C GLN A 199 3.66 16.11 2.14
N TRP A 200 3.17 14.92 1.81
CA TRP A 200 3.59 14.13 0.67
C TRP A 200 2.42 13.43 0.03
N ILE A 201 2.38 13.41 -1.30
CA ILE A 201 1.39 12.69 -2.07
C ILE A 201 2.12 11.88 -3.12
N LEU A 202 1.88 10.57 -3.13
CA LEU A 202 2.39 9.63 -4.11
C LEU A 202 1.19 9.08 -4.88
N ARG A 203 1.04 9.48 -6.14
CA ARG A 203 0.07 8.88 -7.05
C ARG A 203 0.61 7.54 -7.55
N VAL A 204 -0.20 6.51 -7.46
CA VAL A 204 0.11 5.16 -7.94
C VAL A 204 -1.02 4.62 -8.82
N ASP A 205 -0.69 3.71 -9.71
CA ASP A 205 -1.67 2.86 -10.40
C ASP A 205 -2.10 1.70 -9.48
N GLN A 206 -3.24 1.08 -9.77
CA GLN A 206 -3.77 -0.02 -8.94
C GLN A 206 -2.90 -1.28 -8.94
N ASP A 207 -2.01 -1.45 -9.93
CA ASP A 207 -1.08 -2.58 -10.09
C ASP A 207 0.30 -2.33 -9.45
N ALA A 208 0.47 -1.18 -8.78
CA ALA A 208 1.70 -0.86 -8.10
C ALA A 208 1.92 -1.72 -6.84
N VAL A 209 3.18 -1.90 -6.47
CA VAL A 209 3.58 -2.53 -5.21
C VAL A 209 4.45 -1.56 -4.42
N LEU A 210 4.05 -1.28 -3.18
CA LEU A 210 4.81 -0.42 -2.29
C LEU A 210 5.92 -1.20 -1.59
N SER A 211 7.12 -0.64 -1.57
CA SER A 211 8.27 -1.25 -0.88
C SER A 211 8.72 -0.39 0.30
N PRO A 212 9.40 -0.98 1.31
CA PRO A 212 9.97 -0.23 2.43
C PRO A 212 10.92 0.89 2.03
N ALA A 213 11.45 0.87 0.80
CA ALA A 213 12.27 1.95 0.25
C ALA A 213 11.51 3.28 0.22
N LEU A 214 10.16 3.27 0.11
CA LEU A 214 9.34 4.47 0.23
C LEU A 214 9.54 5.16 1.59
N LEU A 215 9.45 4.39 2.68
CA LEU A 215 9.63 4.92 4.04
C LEU A 215 11.06 5.41 4.26
N MET A 216 12.06 4.67 3.76
CA MET A 216 13.47 5.09 3.80
C MET A 216 13.70 6.40 3.04
N GLY A 217 13.06 6.55 1.89
CA GLY A 217 13.11 7.75 1.07
C GLY A 217 12.50 8.95 1.79
N LEU A 218 11.33 8.79 2.39
CA LEU A 218 10.62 9.85 3.11
C LEU A 218 11.32 10.25 4.43
N ALA A 219 11.85 9.28 5.17
CA ALA A 219 12.51 9.52 6.46
C ALA A 219 13.90 10.16 6.32
N ARG A 220 14.56 10.01 5.16
CA ARG A 220 15.83 10.68 4.90
C ARG A 220 15.63 12.19 4.93
N LYS A 221 16.43 12.90 5.75
CA LYS A 221 16.54 14.36 5.67
C LYS A 221 17.15 14.71 4.32
N HIS A 222 16.31 15.15 3.39
CA HIS A 222 16.79 15.69 2.13
C HIS A 222 17.22 17.14 2.36
N PRO A 223 18.44 17.53 1.94
CA PRO A 223 18.90 18.91 2.03
C PRO A 223 18.05 19.84 1.14
N VAL A 224 17.38 19.26 0.14
CA VAL A 224 16.43 19.95 -0.74
C VAL A 224 15.04 19.83 -0.12
N LYS A 225 14.33 20.95 0.05
CA LYS A 225 12.88 20.92 0.31
C LYS A 225 12.21 20.22 -0.87
N LEU A 226 11.79 18.98 -0.66
CA LEU A 226 11.22 18.15 -1.71
C LEU A 226 9.81 18.56 -2.17
N LEU A 227 9.30 19.70 -1.70
CA LEU A 227 8.26 20.47 -2.39
C LEU A 227 8.57 20.67 -3.89
N ASN A 228 9.83 20.56 -4.30
CA ASN A 228 10.28 20.65 -5.69
C ASN A 228 10.47 19.29 -6.39
N MET A 229 10.34 18.15 -5.70
CA MET A 229 10.22 16.83 -6.35
C MET A 229 8.75 16.45 -6.42
N GLN A 230 8.01 17.26 -7.18
CA GLN A 230 6.71 16.85 -7.65
C GLN A 230 6.94 15.93 -8.86
N PHE A 231 6.56 14.65 -8.74
CA PHE A 231 6.16 13.88 -9.92
C PHE A 231 4.81 14.48 -10.38
N GLY A 232 4.86 15.63 -11.06
CA GLY A 232 3.69 16.41 -11.47
C GLY A 232 3.25 17.42 -10.42
N GLY A 233 3.71 18.66 -10.57
CA GLY A 233 3.31 19.74 -9.70
C GLY A 233 1.92 20.27 -9.98
N ILE A 234 1.26 20.81 -8.95
CA ILE A 234 -0.03 21.52 -9.10
C ILE A 234 0.10 22.65 -10.15
N GLY A 235 1.29 23.22 -10.33
CA GLY A 235 1.57 24.22 -11.37
C GLY A 235 1.82 23.66 -12.78
N HIS A 236 2.06 22.37 -12.95
CA HIS A 236 2.30 21.75 -14.27
C HIS A 236 1.05 21.07 -14.86
N GLY A 237 -0.04 20.93 -14.09
CA GLY A 237 -1.30 20.35 -14.56
C GLY A 237 -2.39 21.36 -14.92
N THR A 238 -2.29 22.61 -14.46
CA THR A 238 -3.35 23.63 -14.66
C THR A 238 -3.11 24.55 -15.85
N GLU A 239 -1.89 24.62 -16.40
CA GLU A 239 -1.62 25.45 -17.60
C GLU A 239 -2.17 24.86 -18.91
N PHE A 240 -2.65 23.61 -18.92
CA PHE A 240 -3.24 22.99 -20.12
C PHE A 240 -4.65 23.53 -20.47
N THR A 241 -5.28 24.34 -19.61
CA THR A 241 -6.68 24.75 -19.82
C THR A 241 -6.88 26.15 -20.39
N ASN A 242 -5.86 27.01 -20.45
CA ASN A 242 -6.06 28.40 -20.86
C ASN A 242 -5.80 28.68 -22.36
N ASN A 243 -5.37 27.67 -23.13
CA ASN A 243 -5.16 27.77 -24.58
C ASN A 243 -5.94 26.67 -25.35
N ARG A 244 -7.20 26.41 -24.99
CA ARG A 244 -8.14 25.65 -25.83
C ARG A 244 -9.37 26.47 -26.14
#